data_AF-A0A948VWE1-F1
#
_entry.id   AF-A0A948VWE1-F1
#
_cell.length_a   1.000
_cell.length_b   1.000
_cell.length_c   1.000
_cell.angle_alpha   90.00
_cell.angle_beta   90.00
_cell.angle_gamma   90.00
#
_symmetry.space_group_name_H-M   'P 1'
#
loop_
_entity.id
_entity.type
_entity.pdbx_description
1 polymer ?
#
loop_
_entity_poly.entity_id
_entity_poly.type
_entity_poly.pdbx_seq_one_letter_code
_entity_poly.pdbx_strand_id
1 'polypeptide(L)'
;LGFKFEEKSHRPFLPEKAEALGVPPGPQRRDLVNGKSISLADGRRVSPDEVLGALRPGVKLVHVGDAGRTADLVEACRAADTLVIESTYLESEVEMAKQFSHLTAKQAAQLALEAGVRQLILTHLSRRYREKDVLAEAQAVFPNVSVARDLDVFQVKQS
;
A
#
# COMPACT_ATOMS: atom_id res chain seq x y z
N LEU A 1 17.01 -5.75 3.29
CA LEU A 1 16.38 -5.63 1.94
C LEU A 1 14.92 -5.25 2.11
N GLY A 2 14.30 -4.57 1.16
CA GLY A 2 12.88 -4.26 1.16
C GLY A 2 12.21 -4.62 -0.17
N PHE A 3 10.90 -4.85 -0.13
CA PHE A 3 10.06 -5.22 -1.26
C PHE A 3 8.87 -4.27 -1.38
N LYS A 4 8.53 -3.91 -2.62
CA LYS A 4 7.31 -3.16 -2.94
C LYS A 4 6.39 -4.05 -3.78
N PHE A 5 5.15 -4.20 -3.31
CA PHE A 5 4.07 -4.89 -4.00
C PHE A 5 3.05 -3.84 -4.42
N GLU A 6 2.79 -3.74 -5.72
CA GLU A 6 1.91 -2.71 -6.28
C GLU A 6 0.99 -3.36 -7.31
N GLU A 7 -0.31 -3.32 -7.04
CA GLU A 7 -1.30 -3.70 -8.03
C GLU A 7 -1.34 -2.67 -9.16
N LYS A 8 -1.68 -3.12 -10.36
CA LYS A 8 -1.91 -2.21 -11.48
C LYS A 8 -3.21 -1.46 -11.26
N SER A 9 -3.17 -0.14 -11.47
CA SER A 9 -4.38 0.66 -11.59
C SER A 9 -5.28 0.09 -12.67
N HIS A 10 -6.59 0.06 -12.42
CA HIS A 10 -7.57 -0.49 -13.34
C HIS A 10 -8.82 0.37 -13.38
N ARG A 11 -9.60 0.24 -14.45
CA ARG A 11 -10.93 0.83 -14.52
C ARG A 11 -11.96 -0.28 -14.36
N PRO A 12 -12.94 -0.14 -13.44
CA PRO A 12 -13.95 -1.16 -13.27
C PRO A 12 -14.82 -1.22 -14.52
N PHE A 13 -15.14 -2.43 -14.98
CA PHE A 13 -16.15 -2.63 -16.01
C PHE A 13 -17.53 -2.31 -15.45
N LEU A 14 -18.39 -1.66 -16.24
CA LEU A 14 -19.75 -1.28 -15.86
C LEU A 14 -20.74 -2.14 -16.67
N PRO A 15 -21.20 -3.29 -16.11
CA PRO A 15 -22.05 -4.24 -16.85
C PRO A 15 -23.33 -3.61 -17.37
N GLU A 16 -23.97 -2.78 -16.54
CA GLU A 16 -25.23 -2.11 -16.89
C GLU A 16 -25.09 -1.20 -18.11
N LYS A 17 -23.99 -0.43 -18.21
CA LYS A 17 -23.72 0.41 -19.38
C LYS A 17 -23.45 -0.42 -20.63
N ALA A 18 -22.70 -1.50 -20.48
CA ALA A 18 -22.40 -2.42 -21.57
C ALA A 18 -23.69 -3.09 -22.10
N GLU A 19 -24.58 -3.51 -21.20
CA GLU A 19 -25.87 -4.10 -21.55
C GLU A 19 -26.82 -3.10 -22.21
N ALA A 20 -26.90 -1.87 -21.69
CA ALA A 20 -27.69 -0.80 -22.30
C ALA A 20 -27.21 -0.45 -23.73
N LEU A 21 -25.91 -0.62 -24.00
CA LEU A 21 -25.33 -0.44 -25.34
C LEU A 21 -25.46 -1.68 -26.24
N GLY A 22 -25.90 -2.82 -25.70
CA GLY A 22 -26.02 -4.08 -26.45
C GLY A 22 -24.69 -4.82 -26.63
N VAL A 23 -23.71 -4.60 -25.75
CA VAL A 23 -22.42 -5.29 -25.78
C VAL A 23 -22.57 -6.73 -25.26
N PRO A 24 -22.35 -7.75 -26.10
CA PRO A 24 -22.54 -9.13 -25.70
C PRO A 24 -21.50 -9.56 -24.64
N PRO A 25 -21.81 -10.54 -23.78
CA PRO A 25 -20.79 -11.19 -22.96
C PRO A 25 -19.78 -11.91 -23.85
N GLY A 26 -18.49 -11.81 -23.52
CA GLY A 26 -17.44 -12.50 -24.27
C GLY A 26 -16.21 -11.64 -24.56
N PRO A 27 -15.43 -12.00 -25.62
CA PRO A 27 -14.16 -11.35 -25.95
C PRO A 27 -14.24 -9.83 -26.11
N GLN A 28 -15.39 -9.32 -26.59
CA GLN A 28 -15.63 -7.90 -26.79
C GLN A 28 -15.50 -7.10 -25.49
N ARG A 29 -16.02 -7.63 -24.37
CA ARG A 29 -15.87 -6.99 -23.05
C ARG A 29 -14.41 -6.98 -22.59
N ARG A 30 -13.66 -8.05 -22.88
CA ARG A 30 -12.22 -8.13 -22.59
C ARG A 30 -11.44 -7.09 -23.38
N ASP A 31 -11.75 -6.91 -24.66
CA ASP A 31 -11.13 -5.91 -25.51
C ASP A 31 -11.39 -4.49 -25.00
N LEU A 32 -12.63 -4.20 -24.58
CA LEU A 32 -12.99 -2.93 -23.94
C LEU A 32 -12.20 -2.67 -22.66
N VAL A 33 -12.10 -3.66 -21.75
CA VAL A 33 -11.27 -3.57 -20.53
C VAL A 33 -9.79 -3.33 -20.86
N ASN A 34 -9.30 -3.90 -21.97
CA ASN A 34 -7.94 -3.70 -22.46
C ASN A 34 -7.75 -2.40 -23.26
N GLY A 35 -8.74 -1.50 -23.27
CA GLY A 35 -8.63 -0.20 -23.94
C GLY A 35 -8.90 -0.23 -25.44
N LYS A 36 -9.43 -1.33 -25.99
CA LYS A 36 -9.75 -1.45 -27.42
C LYS A 36 -11.24 -1.19 -27.64
N SER A 37 -11.56 -0.29 -28.57
CA SER A 37 -12.93 -0.14 -29.04
C SER A 37 -13.38 -1.38 -29.84
N ILE A 38 -14.67 -1.68 -29.78
CA ILE A 38 -15.29 -2.78 -30.52
C ILE A 38 -16.33 -2.25 -31.52
N SER A 39 -16.67 -3.06 -32.51
CA SER A 39 -17.83 -2.84 -33.37
C SER A 39 -18.89 -3.89 -33.05
N LEU A 40 -20.13 -3.45 -32.90
CA LEU A 40 -21.29 -4.32 -32.71
C LEU A 40 -21.83 -4.81 -34.06
N ALA A 41 -22.68 -5.83 -34.02
CA ALA A 41 -23.29 -6.41 -35.22
C ALA A 41 -24.19 -5.41 -35.99
N ASP A 42 -24.74 -4.41 -35.29
CA ASP A 42 -25.53 -3.33 -35.86
C ASP A 42 -24.68 -2.18 -36.45
N GLY A 43 -23.35 -2.33 -36.46
CA GLY A 43 -22.40 -1.35 -36.99
C GLY A 43 -22.02 -0.24 -36.02
N ARG A 44 -22.63 -0.15 -34.82
CA ARG A 44 -22.24 0.84 -33.81
C ARG A 44 -20.86 0.51 -33.25
N ARG A 45 -20.07 1.54 -32.97
CA ARG A 45 -18.77 1.42 -32.30
C ARG A 45 -18.95 1.75 -30.82
N VAL A 46 -18.39 0.93 -29.95
CA VAL A 46 -18.37 1.17 -28.50
C VAL A 46 -16.92 1.34 -28.05
N SER A 47 -16.65 2.43 -27.33
CA SER A 47 -15.36 2.74 -26.75
C SER A 47 -15.26 2.27 -25.29
N PRO A 48 -14.04 2.04 -24.77
CA PRO A 48 -13.83 1.72 -23.36
C PRO A 48 -14.46 2.75 -22.40
N ASP A 49 -14.42 4.04 -22.73
CA ASP A 49 -14.92 5.11 -21.84
C ASP A 49 -16.43 5.06 -21.60
N GLU A 50 -17.18 4.47 -22.53
CA GLU A 50 -18.63 4.32 -22.40
C GLU A 50 -19.02 3.23 -21.40
N VAL A 51 -18.13 2.27 -21.14
CA VAL A 51 -18.42 1.05 -20.36
C VAL A 51 -17.44 0.82 -19.20
N LEU A 52 -16.43 1.67 -19.05
CA LEU A 52 -15.48 1.63 -17.94
C LEU A 52 -15.67 2.82 -17.01
N GLY A 53 -15.63 2.57 -15.71
CA GLY A 53 -15.66 3.62 -14.68
C GLY A 53 -14.36 4.42 -14.59
N ALA A 54 -14.27 5.27 -13.57
CA ALA A 54 -13.06 6.03 -13.27
C ALA A 54 -11.86 5.11 -12.97
N LEU A 55 -10.65 5.60 -13.24
CA LEU A 55 -9.42 4.90 -12.89
C LEU A 55 -9.35 4.73 -11.37
N ARG A 56 -9.24 3.48 -10.92
CA ARG A 56 -8.97 3.12 -9.55
C ARG A 56 -7.48 2.79 -9.43
N PRO A 57 -6.70 3.52 -8.61
CA PRO A 57 -5.32 3.16 -8.35
C PRO A 57 -5.23 1.73 -7.81
N GLY A 58 -4.13 1.03 -8.09
CA GLY A 58 -3.88 -0.25 -7.43
C GLY A 58 -3.48 -0.04 -5.97
N VAL A 59 -3.62 -1.10 -5.16
CA VAL A 59 -3.13 -1.13 -3.78
C VAL A 59 -1.60 -1.24 -3.76
N LYS A 60 -0.95 -0.52 -2.84
CA LYS A 60 0.51 -0.54 -2.64
C LYS A 60 0.89 -0.94 -1.22
N LEU A 61 1.64 -2.04 -1.10
CA LEU A 61 2.27 -2.52 0.14
C LEU A 61 3.79 -2.41 0.01
N VAL A 62 4.44 -1.84 1.02
CA VAL A 62 5.90 -1.86 1.15
C VAL A 62 6.28 -2.63 2.40
N HIS A 63 7.17 -3.60 2.25
CA HIS A 63 7.71 -4.39 3.35
C HIS A 63 9.23 -4.23 3.38
N VAL A 64 9.72 -3.56 4.40
CA VAL A 64 11.14 -3.34 4.65
C VAL A 64 11.55 -4.28 5.78
N GLY A 65 12.58 -5.10 5.53
CA GLY A 65 13.22 -5.87 6.61
C GLY A 65 14.11 -4.95 7.46
N ASP A 66 15.17 -5.51 8.01
CA ASP A 66 16.09 -4.73 8.84
C ASP A 66 16.74 -3.58 8.06
N ALA A 67 16.80 -2.40 8.69
CA ALA A 67 17.28 -1.15 8.14
C ALA A 67 17.94 -0.28 9.23
N GLY A 68 19.08 0.33 8.93
CA GLY A 68 19.76 1.28 9.83
C GLY A 68 19.50 2.75 9.51
N ARG A 69 18.75 3.04 8.44
CA ARG A 69 18.44 4.39 7.96
C ARG A 69 17.17 4.38 7.11
N THR A 70 16.53 5.54 6.99
CA THR A 70 15.24 5.69 6.30
C THR A 70 15.28 6.59 5.06
N ALA A 71 16.32 7.41 4.89
CA ALA A 71 16.38 8.42 3.83
C ALA A 71 16.27 7.84 2.40
N ASP A 72 16.85 6.66 2.16
CA ASP A 72 16.78 5.94 0.88
C ASP A 72 15.47 5.14 0.71
N LEU A 73 14.60 5.12 1.73
CA LEU A 73 13.32 4.41 1.71
C LEU A 73 12.13 5.32 1.37
N VAL A 74 12.27 6.64 1.51
CA VAL A 74 11.17 7.62 1.36
C VAL A 74 10.48 7.46 0.01
N GLU A 75 11.25 7.40 -1.09
CA GLU A 75 10.69 7.28 -2.43
C GLU A 75 10.02 5.92 -2.66
N ALA A 76 10.62 4.84 -2.15
CA ALA A 76 10.04 3.51 -2.26
C ALA A 76 8.71 3.39 -1.49
N CYS A 77 8.59 4.09 -0.36
CA CYS A 77 7.40 4.11 0.50
C CYS A 77 6.33 5.11 0.07
N ARG A 78 6.62 5.95 -0.93
CA ARG A 78 5.77 7.09 -1.27
C ARG A 78 4.33 6.67 -1.59
N ALA A 79 3.40 7.25 -0.83
CA ALA A 79 1.96 7.02 -0.92
C ALA A 79 1.57 5.54 -0.86
N ALA A 80 2.31 4.72 -0.09
CA ALA A 80 1.93 3.34 0.16
C ALA A 80 0.66 3.28 1.03
N ASP A 81 -0.24 2.35 0.72
CA ASP A 81 -1.39 2.07 1.58
C ASP A 81 -0.93 1.45 2.91
N THR A 82 0.10 0.61 2.86
CA THR A 82 0.71 0.04 4.07
C THR A 82 2.23 -0.03 3.94
N LEU A 83 2.92 0.38 5.01
CA LEU A 83 4.34 0.13 5.25
C LEU A 83 4.48 -0.84 6.42
N VAL A 84 5.18 -1.95 6.20
CA VAL A 84 5.65 -2.85 7.25
C VAL A 84 7.16 -2.64 7.39
N ILE A 85 7.65 -2.30 8.58
CA ILE A 85 9.07 -2.04 8.81
C ILE A 85 9.47 -2.37 10.25
N GLU A 86 10.75 -2.66 10.45
CA GLU A 86 11.31 -2.88 11.79
C GLU A 86 11.18 -1.65 12.71
N SER A 87 11.18 -1.91 14.01
CA SER A 87 11.31 -0.91 15.07
C SER A 87 11.97 -1.56 16.29
N THR A 88 13.21 -2.01 16.09
CA THR A 88 13.94 -2.80 17.08
C THR A 88 14.11 -2.05 18.40
N TYR A 89 14.28 -0.73 18.35
CA TYR A 89 14.60 0.14 19.48
C TYR A 89 13.52 1.20 19.75
N LEU A 90 13.56 1.80 20.95
CA LEU A 90 12.91 3.08 21.23
C LEU A 90 13.90 4.23 21.03
N GLU A 91 13.38 5.45 20.87
CA GLU A 91 14.19 6.66 20.70
C GLU A 91 15.18 6.90 21.84
N SER A 92 14.84 6.47 23.06
CA SER A 92 15.74 6.53 24.22
C SER A 92 17.06 5.77 24.01
N GLU A 93 17.10 4.81 23.08
CA GLU A 93 18.27 4.00 22.73
C GLU A 93 18.70 4.21 21.27
N VAL A 94 18.49 5.41 20.71
CA VAL A 94 18.87 5.76 19.33
C VAL A 94 20.34 5.49 18.99
N GLU A 95 21.26 5.65 19.95
CA GLU A 95 22.68 5.34 19.73
C GLU A 95 22.90 3.83 19.57
N MET A 96 22.13 3.00 20.27
CA MET A 96 22.16 1.54 20.10
C MET A 96 21.57 1.15 18.74
N ALA A 97 20.47 1.78 18.32
CA ALA A 97 19.88 1.59 17.00
C ALA A 97 20.91 1.88 15.89
N LYS A 98 21.63 3.02 15.98
CA LYS A 98 22.72 3.36 15.05
C LYS A 98 23.85 2.34 15.09
N GLN A 99 24.32 1.97 16.29
CA GLN A 99 25.44 1.04 16.45
C GLN A 99 25.16 -0.32 15.81
N PHE A 100 23.94 -0.83 15.97
CA PHE A 100 23.53 -2.13 15.43
C PHE A 100 22.81 -2.05 14.09
N SER A 101 22.75 -0.86 13.47
CA SER A 101 22.10 -0.64 12.16
C SER A 101 20.63 -1.07 12.11
N HIS A 102 19.87 -0.66 13.13
CA HIS A 102 18.43 -0.84 13.27
C HIS A 102 17.70 0.50 13.43
N LEU A 103 16.36 0.47 13.43
CA LEU A 103 15.53 1.65 13.62
C LEU A 103 14.93 1.76 15.02
N THR A 104 14.60 3.00 15.38
CA THR A 104 13.66 3.31 16.47
C THR A 104 12.21 3.34 15.96
N ALA A 105 11.24 3.13 16.85
CA ALA A 105 9.82 3.25 16.50
C ALA A 105 9.49 4.64 15.96
N LYS A 106 10.09 5.68 16.56
CA LYS A 106 9.99 7.07 16.07
C LYS A 106 10.55 7.25 14.66
N GLN A 107 11.69 6.65 14.32
CA GLN A 107 12.27 6.75 12.97
C GLN A 107 11.38 6.08 11.91
N ALA A 108 10.83 4.90 12.21
CA ALA A 108 9.87 4.23 11.34
C ALA A 108 8.60 5.09 11.13
N ALA A 109 8.09 5.70 12.21
CA ALA A 109 6.94 6.60 12.14
C ALA A 109 7.21 7.87 11.34
N GLN A 110 8.42 8.45 11.47
CA GLN A 110 8.83 9.62 10.70
C GLN A 110 8.91 9.32 9.20
N LEU A 111 9.44 8.14 8.82
CA LEU A 111 9.43 7.68 7.44
C LEU A 111 8.01 7.54 6.89
N ALA A 112 7.10 6.92 7.66
CA ALA A 112 5.70 6.76 7.24
C ALA A 112 5.03 8.11 7.00
N LEU A 113 5.26 9.07 7.91
CA LEU A 113 4.75 10.44 7.78
C LEU A 113 5.31 11.16 6.55
N GLU A 114 6.63 11.13 6.37
CA GLU A 114 7.33 11.79 5.25
C GLU A 114 6.94 11.21 3.89
N ALA A 115 6.81 9.89 3.81
CA ALA A 115 6.42 9.20 2.59
C ALA A 115 4.91 9.29 2.30
N GLY A 116 4.10 9.83 3.21
CA GLY A 116 2.65 9.89 3.06
C GLY A 116 2.00 8.50 3.03
N VAL A 117 2.54 7.57 3.83
CA VAL A 117 1.97 6.23 4.00
C VAL A 117 0.63 6.34 4.72
N ARG A 118 -0.31 5.46 4.40
CA ARG A 118 -1.63 5.47 5.04
C ARG A 118 -1.68 4.68 6.33
N GLN A 119 -1.04 3.51 6.39
CA GLN A 119 -0.94 2.67 7.58
C GLN A 119 0.51 2.20 7.81
N LEU A 120 0.99 2.31 9.05
CA LEU A 120 2.28 1.79 9.48
C LEU A 120 2.08 0.54 10.35
N ILE A 121 2.80 -0.52 10.03
CA ILE A 121 2.86 -1.75 10.82
C ILE A 121 4.30 -1.95 11.26
N LEU A 122 4.48 -1.92 12.58
CA LEU A 122 5.77 -2.10 13.23
C LEU A 122 6.00 -3.57 13.54
N THR A 123 7.18 -4.07 13.20
CA THR A 123 7.62 -5.45 13.48
C THR A 123 9.05 -5.46 14.03
N HIS A 124 9.60 -6.67 14.24
CA HIS A 124 10.98 -6.91 14.65
C HIS A 124 11.36 -6.11 15.92
N LEU A 125 10.58 -6.29 16.98
CA LEU A 125 10.77 -5.57 18.24
C LEU A 125 11.81 -6.26 19.13
N SER A 126 12.60 -5.47 19.86
CA SER A 126 13.35 -6.04 20.98
C SER A 126 12.40 -6.46 22.10
N ARG A 127 12.64 -7.65 22.67
CA ARG A 127 11.92 -8.19 23.84
C ARG A 127 12.05 -7.33 25.12
N ARG A 128 12.92 -6.32 25.10
CA ARG A 128 13.15 -5.39 26.20
C ARG A 128 11.98 -4.42 26.43
N TYR A 129 11.20 -4.13 25.38
CA TYR A 129 10.12 -3.15 25.45
C TYR A 129 8.76 -3.79 25.51
N ARG A 130 7.82 -3.06 26.11
CA ARG A 130 6.41 -3.43 26.05
C ARG A 130 5.85 -2.88 24.76
N GLU A 131 5.00 -3.65 24.09
CA GLU A 131 4.32 -3.26 22.85
C GLU A 131 3.65 -1.88 22.95
N LYS A 132 2.99 -1.60 24.07
CA LYS A 132 2.33 -0.31 24.32
C LYS A 132 3.28 0.89 24.29
N ASP A 133 4.54 0.70 24.69
CA ASP A 133 5.54 1.78 24.75
C ASP A 133 6.05 2.07 23.33
N VAL A 134 6.29 1.03 22.53
CA VAL A 134 6.60 1.12 21.09
C VAL A 134 5.47 1.80 20.34
N LEU A 135 4.23 1.36 20.57
CA LEU A 135 3.04 1.91 19.92
C LEU A 135 2.88 3.39 20.27
N ALA A 136 3.01 3.76 21.55
CA ALA A 136 2.86 5.15 21.99
C ALA A 136 3.92 6.08 21.37
N GLU A 137 5.18 5.64 21.29
CA GLU A 137 6.26 6.41 20.66
C GLU A 137 5.97 6.66 19.17
N ALA A 138 5.58 5.63 18.43
CA ALA A 138 5.26 5.77 17.02
C ALA A 138 4.00 6.61 16.78
N GLN A 139 2.95 6.41 17.59
CA GLN A 139 1.69 7.15 17.49
C GLN A 139 1.83 8.64 17.78
N ALA A 140 2.84 9.04 18.56
CA ALA A 140 3.16 10.45 18.78
C ALA A 140 3.61 11.17 17.50
N VAL A 141 4.10 10.43 16.49
CA VAL A 141 4.56 10.98 15.18
C VAL A 141 3.56 10.66 14.07
N PHE A 142 3.05 9.42 14.02
CA PHE A 142 2.16 8.94 12.98
C PHE A 142 0.96 8.25 13.62
N PRO A 143 -0.29 8.76 13.51
CA PRO A 143 -1.41 8.20 14.28
C PRO A 143 -1.85 6.78 13.89
N ASN A 144 -1.79 6.42 12.60
CA ASN A 144 -2.33 5.14 12.10
C ASN A 144 -1.29 4.01 12.16
N VAL A 145 -0.87 3.66 13.37
CA VAL A 145 0.15 2.64 13.64
C VAL A 145 -0.48 1.39 14.24
N SER A 146 0.04 0.24 13.86
CA SER A 146 -0.17 -1.04 14.53
C SER A 146 1.19 -1.67 14.87
N VAL A 147 1.27 -2.37 15.99
CA VAL A 147 2.43 -3.22 16.30
C VAL A 147 2.01 -4.66 16.04
N ALA A 148 2.71 -5.34 15.15
CA ALA A 148 2.38 -6.71 14.76
C ALA A 148 2.79 -7.70 15.83
N ARG A 149 1.92 -8.68 16.08
CA ARG A 149 2.20 -9.85 16.92
C ARG A 149 2.15 -11.12 16.09
N ASP A 150 2.72 -12.18 16.66
CA ASP A 150 2.65 -13.52 16.06
C ASP A 150 1.19 -13.86 15.72
N LEU A 151 0.98 -14.29 14.48
CA LEU A 151 -0.32 -14.70 13.91
C LEU A 151 -1.33 -13.57 13.66
N ASP A 152 -0.97 -12.29 13.86
CA ASP A 152 -1.85 -11.18 13.46
C ASP A 152 -2.06 -11.19 11.93
N VAL A 153 -3.28 -10.83 11.52
CA VAL A 153 -3.67 -10.73 10.10
C VAL A 153 -4.06 -9.28 9.80
N PHE A 154 -3.39 -8.71 8.81
CA PHE A 154 -3.66 -7.36 8.32
C PHE A 154 -4.24 -7.41 6.92
N GLN A 155 -5.25 -6.58 6.66
CA GLN A 155 -5.81 -6.42 5.33
C GLN A 155 -5.35 -5.08 4.77
N VAL A 156 -4.55 -5.12 3.71
CA VAL A 156 -4.16 -3.92 2.96
C VAL A 156 -5.35 -3.49 2.10
N LYS A 157 -5.80 -2.24 2.27
CA LYS A 157 -6.94 -1.68 1.53
C LYS A 157 -6.57 -0.33 0.95
N GLN A 158 -7.10 -0.06 -0.23
CA GLN A 158 -7.23 1.31 -0.71
C GLN A 158 -8.25 2.05 0.15
N SER A 159 -7.94 3.28 0.56
CA SER A 159 -8.88 4.20 1.23
C SER A 159 -9.40 5.26 0.28
#